data_AF-A0A2S8BHL8-F1
#
_entry.id   AF-A0A2S8BHL8-F1
#
_cell.length_a   1.000
_cell.length_b   1.000
_cell.length_c   1.000
_cell.angle_alpha   90.00
_cell.angle_beta   90.00
_cell.angle_gamma   90.00
#
_symmetry.space_group_name_H-M   'P 1'
#
loop_
_entity.id
_entity.type
_entity.pdbx_description
1 polymer ?
#
loop_
_entity_poly.entity_id
_entity_poly.type
_entity_poly.pdbx_seq_one_letter_code
_entity_poly.pdbx_strand_id
1 'polypeptide(L)'
;MHNGGGPYFDDLTVGQVFDAVPAMTLSAGAAAVHQSILGDRLRLSLDGVLAHAVTGAVAPLAHPALVCDVAIGQSTLATQRVKANLFYRGLVFHRFPVIGDTLYTRTEVVGLRANSIKPGRAPTGLAALRMTTIDQADQLVLDFYRCAMLPASPDWSPDAGRRRRSVHDRHRHRRAGARSGRRLGREEFRRRVPGPHFDPGWRVRYCTAPPTWSPAPRSWLASA
;
A
#
# COMPACT_ATOMS: atom_id res chain seq x y z
N MET A 1 -0.21 -31.24 -8.65
CA MET A 1 0.45 -30.43 -9.69
C MET A 1 0.24 -28.97 -9.32
N HIS A 2 1.30 -28.26 -8.92
CA HIS A 2 1.23 -26.83 -8.60
C HIS A 2 1.01 -26.09 -9.92
N ASN A 3 -0.22 -25.66 -10.20
CA ASN A 3 -0.52 -24.89 -11.40
C ASN A 3 0.25 -23.57 -11.32
N GLY A 4 1.23 -23.37 -12.20
CA GLY A 4 2.08 -22.19 -12.19
C GLY A 4 1.23 -20.91 -12.28
N GLY A 5 1.40 -20.01 -11.30
CA GLY A 5 0.71 -18.73 -11.22
C GLY A 5 -0.33 -18.67 -10.11
N GLY A 6 -0.30 -17.57 -9.35
CA GLY A 6 -1.08 -17.33 -8.13
C GLY A 6 -2.61 -17.38 -8.29
N PRO A 7 -3.38 -16.96 -7.27
CA PRO A 7 -4.81 -17.28 -7.20
C PRO A 7 -5.64 -16.60 -8.30
N TYR A 8 -6.67 -17.30 -8.75
CA TYR A 8 -7.83 -16.71 -9.43
C TYR A 8 -8.74 -15.99 -8.43
N PHE A 9 -9.67 -15.18 -8.92
CA PHE A 9 -10.64 -14.47 -8.09
C PHE A 9 -11.44 -15.41 -7.17
N ASP A 10 -11.85 -16.57 -7.69
CA ASP A 10 -12.67 -17.57 -7.03
C ASP A 10 -11.89 -18.53 -6.11
N ASP A 11 -10.56 -18.48 -6.15
CA ASP A 11 -9.71 -19.14 -5.15
C ASP A 11 -9.66 -18.34 -3.83
N LEU A 12 -9.92 -17.03 -3.89
CA LEU A 12 -9.81 -16.15 -2.73
C LEU A 12 -10.96 -16.33 -1.76
N THR A 13 -10.75 -16.06 -0.47
CA THR A 13 -11.83 -15.95 0.54
C THR A 13 -11.63 -14.72 1.41
N VAL A 14 -12.71 -14.08 1.86
CA VAL A 14 -12.60 -12.93 2.78
C VAL A 14 -12.02 -13.42 4.12
N GLY A 15 -11.04 -12.70 4.65
CA GLY A 15 -10.24 -13.08 5.81
C GLY A 15 -9.00 -13.92 5.47
N GLN A 16 -8.82 -14.34 4.22
CA GLN A 16 -7.61 -15.04 3.79
C GLN A 16 -6.39 -14.12 3.90
N VAL A 17 -5.30 -14.69 4.39
CA VAL A 17 -4.03 -14.01 4.62
C VAL A 17 -2.94 -14.62 3.73
N PHE A 18 -2.12 -13.76 3.15
CA PHE A 18 -0.90 -14.09 2.43
C PHE A 18 0.28 -13.43 3.15
N ASP A 19 1.13 -14.26 3.74
CA ASP A 19 2.15 -13.85 4.70
C ASP A 19 3.48 -14.62 4.52
N ALA A 20 3.51 -15.57 3.57
CA ALA A 20 4.69 -16.35 3.19
C ALA A 20 5.64 -15.62 2.21
N VAL A 21 5.48 -14.31 2.02
CA VAL A 21 6.39 -13.54 1.16
C VAL A 21 7.70 -13.25 1.88
N PRO A 22 8.88 -13.39 1.22
CA PRO A 22 10.15 -13.09 1.85
C PRO A 22 10.21 -11.65 2.36
N ALA A 23 10.72 -11.49 3.58
CA ALA A 23 11.12 -10.18 4.08
C ALA A 23 12.28 -9.62 3.24
N MET A 24 12.38 -8.30 3.12
CA MET A 24 13.43 -7.65 2.35
C MET A 24 14.13 -6.58 3.19
N THR A 25 15.43 -6.75 3.38
CA THR A 25 16.30 -5.70 3.93
C THR A 25 16.51 -4.60 2.91
N LEU A 26 16.21 -3.36 3.29
CA LEU A 26 16.44 -2.16 2.48
C LEU A 26 17.94 -1.88 2.42
N SER A 27 18.60 -2.27 1.34
CA SER A 27 20.03 -2.06 1.16
C SER A 27 20.34 -0.76 0.42
N ALA A 28 21.56 -0.26 0.58
CA ALA A 28 22.06 0.88 -0.20
C ALA A 28 22.04 0.58 -1.71
N GLY A 29 22.29 -0.68 -2.11
CA GLY A 29 22.20 -1.11 -3.50
C GLY A 29 20.77 -1.05 -4.04
N ALA A 30 19.78 -1.50 -3.27
CA ALA A 30 18.37 -1.39 -3.66
C ALA A 30 17.94 0.09 -3.78
N ALA A 31 18.40 0.95 -2.86
CA ALA A 31 18.16 2.38 -2.93
C ALA A 31 18.79 3.04 -4.17
N ALA A 32 20.03 2.71 -4.50
CA ALA A 32 20.72 3.23 -5.68
C ALA A 32 20.04 2.80 -7.00
N VAL A 33 19.59 1.54 -7.09
CA VAL A 33 18.84 1.04 -8.26
C VAL A 33 17.48 1.72 -8.37
N HIS A 34 16.76 1.89 -7.26
CA HIS A 34 15.48 2.60 -7.25
C HIS A 34 15.63 4.05 -7.72
N GLN A 35 16.66 4.73 -7.21
CA GLN A 35 17.02 6.10 -7.59
C GLN A 35 17.41 6.20 -9.08
N SER A 36 18.14 5.23 -9.64
CA SER A 36 18.54 5.28 -11.06
C SER A 36 17.36 5.09 -12.01
N ILE A 37 16.36 4.30 -11.61
CA ILE A 37 15.16 4.03 -12.43
C ILE A 37 14.17 5.20 -12.37
N LEU A 38 13.89 5.72 -11.18
CA LEU A 38 12.80 6.69 -10.98
C LEU A 38 13.28 8.14 -10.81
N GLY A 39 14.57 8.33 -10.56
CA GLY A 39 15.13 9.59 -10.08
C GLY A 39 14.76 9.86 -8.63
N ASP A 40 15.57 10.66 -7.95
CA ASP A 40 15.29 11.16 -6.61
C ASP A 40 15.75 12.62 -6.50
N ARG A 41 14.94 13.41 -5.81
CA ARG A 41 15.19 14.83 -5.49
C ARG A 41 14.73 15.19 -4.07
N LEU A 42 14.36 14.20 -3.26
CA LEU A 42 14.05 14.39 -1.86
C LEU A 42 15.35 14.58 -1.07
N ARG A 43 15.55 15.77 -0.52
CA ARG A 43 16.78 16.12 0.21
C ARG A 43 17.11 15.13 1.31
N LEU A 44 16.11 14.63 2.03
CA LEU A 44 16.33 13.75 3.19
C LEU A 44 16.73 12.32 2.83
N SER A 45 16.45 11.83 1.62
CA SER A 45 16.97 10.54 1.15
C SER A 45 18.34 10.68 0.49
N LEU A 46 18.66 11.86 -0.05
CA LEU A 46 19.93 12.13 -0.75
C LEU A 46 21.05 12.65 0.15
N ASP A 47 20.72 13.44 1.17
CA ASP A 47 21.68 14.09 2.07
C ASP A 47 21.60 13.46 3.47
N GLY A 48 22.51 12.52 3.73
CA GLY A 48 22.62 11.83 5.02
C GLY A 48 22.94 12.77 6.19
N VAL A 49 23.66 13.86 5.95
CA VAL A 49 24.03 14.84 7.00
C VAL A 49 22.79 15.63 7.42
N LEU A 50 22.01 16.10 6.44
CA LEU A 50 20.73 16.76 6.70
C LEU A 50 19.72 15.78 7.32
N ALA A 51 19.63 14.56 6.81
CA ALA A 51 18.75 13.52 7.33
C ALA A 51 19.02 13.24 8.80
N HIS A 52 20.28 13.05 9.18
CA HIS A 52 20.70 12.86 10.56
C HIS A 52 20.30 14.05 11.44
N ALA A 53 20.61 15.28 11.01
CA ALA A 53 20.28 16.48 11.76
C ALA A 53 18.75 16.65 11.99
N VAL A 54 17.93 16.31 11.00
CA VAL A 54 16.48 16.50 11.05
C VAL A 54 15.76 15.38 11.78
N THR A 55 16.28 14.15 11.73
CA THR A 55 15.55 12.96 12.20
C THR A 55 16.21 12.22 13.37
N GLY A 56 17.48 12.54 13.66
CA GLY A 56 18.33 11.77 14.58
C GLY A 56 18.51 10.31 14.14
N ALA A 57 18.31 10.00 12.85
CA ALA A 57 18.56 8.67 12.31
C ALA A 57 20.06 8.39 12.25
N VAL A 58 20.47 7.18 12.64
CA VAL A 58 21.88 6.75 12.62
C VAL A 58 22.31 6.18 11.27
N ALA A 59 21.37 6.01 10.35
CA ALA A 59 21.59 5.54 8.98
C ALA A 59 20.79 6.39 7.99
N PRO A 60 21.15 6.39 6.68
CA PRO A 60 20.42 7.12 5.66
C PRO A 60 18.94 6.75 5.62
N LEU A 61 18.06 7.72 5.41
CA LEU A 61 16.63 7.44 5.28
C LEU A 61 16.35 6.70 3.98
N ALA A 62 15.52 5.66 4.06
CA ALA A 62 15.02 5.01 2.86
C ALA A 62 14.08 5.96 2.11
N HIS A 63 14.26 6.05 0.79
CA HIS A 63 13.34 6.83 -0.04
C HIS A 63 11.90 6.30 0.12
N PRO A 64 10.89 7.15 0.38
CA PRO A 64 9.54 6.68 0.68
C PRO A 64 8.93 5.86 -0.46
N ALA A 65 9.22 6.18 -1.72
CA ALA A 65 8.72 5.36 -2.82
C ALA A 65 9.38 3.96 -2.85
N LEU A 66 10.66 3.82 -2.46
CA LEU A 66 11.29 2.50 -2.33
C LEU A 66 10.55 1.65 -1.29
N VAL A 67 10.23 2.24 -0.12
CA VAL A 67 9.48 1.55 0.93
C VAL A 67 8.09 1.11 0.43
N CYS A 68 7.38 2.01 -0.25
CA CYS A 68 6.07 1.70 -0.85
C CYS A 68 6.18 0.59 -1.90
N ASP A 69 7.15 0.66 -2.80
CA ASP A 69 7.32 -0.30 -3.89
C ASP A 69 7.71 -1.69 -3.38
N VAL A 70 8.52 -1.78 -2.33
CA VAL A 70 8.81 -3.05 -1.64
C VAL A 70 7.55 -3.63 -1.02
N ALA A 71 6.78 -2.83 -0.27
CA ALA A 71 5.53 -3.28 0.35
C ALA A 71 4.48 -3.72 -0.68
N ILE A 72 4.31 -2.95 -1.75
CA ILE A 72 3.40 -3.27 -2.85
C ILE A 72 3.88 -4.53 -3.57
N GLY A 73 5.16 -4.62 -3.90
CA GLY A 73 5.80 -5.77 -4.52
C GLY A 73 5.60 -7.05 -3.72
N GLN A 74 5.82 -7.01 -2.41
CA GLN A 74 5.56 -8.14 -1.51
C GLN A 74 4.08 -8.58 -1.53
N SER A 75 3.14 -7.64 -1.65
CA SER A 75 1.70 -7.96 -1.71
C SER A 75 1.26 -8.67 -3.01
N THR A 76 2.13 -8.74 -4.02
CA THR A 76 1.77 -9.30 -5.34
C THR A 76 1.64 -10.81 -5.36
N LEU A 77 2.06 -11.52 -4.30
CA LEU A 77 1.82 -12.95 -4.12
C LEU A 77 0.32 -13.29 -4.26
N ALA A 78 -0.55 -12.45 -3.70
CA ALA A 78 -2.00 -12.61 -3.77
C ALA A 78 -2.59 -12.25 -5.15
N THR A 79 -1.81 -11.65 -6.07
CA THR A 79 -2.35 -11.04 -7.29
C THR A 79 -1.44 -11.21 -8.51
N GLN A 80 -0.75 -12.35 -8.64
CA GLN A 80 0.08 -12.64 -9.82
C GLN A 80 -0.73 -12.66 -11.13
N ARG A 81 -2.05 -12.92 -11.06
CA ARG A 81 -2.98 -12.90 -12.20
C ARG A 81 -3.69 -11.55 -12.40
N VAL A 82 -3.22 -10.47 -11.75
CA VAL A 82 -3.92 -9.17 -11.80
C VAL A 82 -4.02 -8.62 -13.21
N LYS A 83 -5.22 -8.15 -13.56
CA LYS A 83 -5.47 -7.43 -14.83
C LYS A 83 -5.31 -5.93 -14.66
N ALA A 84 -5.71 -5.40 -13.51
CA ALA A 84 -5.59 -4.00 -13.15
C ALA A 84 -5.65 -3.83 -11.63
N ASN A 85 -4.93 -2.83 -11.11
CA ASN A 85 -5.12 -2.34 -9.75
C ASN A 85 -5.85 -0.99 -9.83
N LEU A 86 -7.07 -0.93 -9.31
CA LEU A 86 -7.98 0.20 -9.54
C LEU A 86 -7.63 1.42 -8.68
N PHE A 87 -7.06 1.21 -7.50
CA PHE A 87 -6.55 2.26 -6.63
C PHE A 87 -5.61 1.70 -5.57
N TYR A 88 -4.83 2.62 -4.99
CA TYR A 88 -4.20 2.48 -3.69
C TYR A 88 -4.79 3.54 -2.76
N ARG A 89 -5.06 3.20 -1.50
CA ARG A 89 -5.69 4.10 -0.52
C ARG A 89 -5.07 3.94 0.86
N GLY A 90 -4.84 5.05 1.54
CA GLY A 90 -4.37 5.05 2.92
C GLY A 90 -2.88 4.77 3.09
N LEU A 91 -2.05 5.04 2.07
CA LEU A 91 -0.59 4.99 2.24
C LEU A 91 -0.16 6.13 3.16
N VAL A 92 -0.03 5.80 4.44
CA VAL A 92 0.39 6.71 5.49
C VAL A 92 1.57 6.06 6.20
N PHE A 93 2.69 6.78 6.24
CA PHE A 93 3.87 6.32 6.97
C PHE A 93 3.63 6.46 8.47
N HIS A 94 3.69 5.34 9.18
CA HIS A 94 3.67 5.31 10.63
C HIS A 94 5.08 5.50 11.22
N ARG A 95 6.09 5.10 10.45
CA ARG A 95 7.52 5.30 10.71
C ARG A 95 8.23 5.52 9.37
N PHE A 96 9.41 6.11 9.41
CA PHE A 96 10.27 6.30 8.24
C PHE A 96 11.46 5.33 8.36
N PRO A 97 11.48 4.23 7.59
CA PRO A 97 12.59 3.29 7.61
C PRO A 97 13.91 3.93 7.20
N VAL A 98 15.01 3.36 7.71
CA VAL A 98 16.37 3.68 7.29
C VAL A 98 16.95 2.52 6.47
N ILE A 99 18.01 2.79 5.71
CA ILE A 99 18.79 1.74 5.07
C ILE A 99 19.34 0.79 6.13
N GLY A 100 19.11 -0.51 5.94
CA GLY A 100 19.38 -1.57 6.91
C GLY A 100 18.13 -2.15 7.58
N ASP A 101 17.00 -1.42 7.59
CA ASP A 101 15.74 -1.97 8.09
C ASP A 101 15.21 -3.08 7.17
N THR A 102 14.52 -4.06 7.75
CA THR A 102 13.95 -5.19 7.03
C THR A 102 12.44 -5.12 7.05
N LEU A 103 11.82 -5.10 5.86
CA LEU A 103 10.38 -4.98 5.70
C LEU A 103 9.72 -6.33 5.49
N TYR A 104 8.61 -6.54 6.19
CA TYR A 104 7.73 -7.68 6.02
C TYR A 104 6.29 -7.19 5.79
N THR A 105 5.61 -7.73 4.77
CA THR A 105 4.24 -7.31 4.42
C THR A 105 3.27 -8.49 4.44
N ARG A 106 2.26 -8.39 5.30
CA ARG A 106 1.09 -9.27 5.32
C ARG A 106 -0.01 -8.69 4.42
N THR A 107 -0.63 -9.52 3.59
CA THR A 107 -1.78 -9.14 2.74
C THR A 107 -3.04 -9.89 3.14
N GLU A 108 -4.13 -9.20 3.45
CA GLU A 108 -5.41 -9.78 3.83
C GLU A 108 -6.50 -9.44 2.78
N VAL A 109 -7.29 -10.44 2.40
CA VAL A 109 -8.48 -10.25 1.57
C VAL A 109 -9.62 -9.71 2.43
N VAL A 110 -9.88 -8.42 2.36
CA VAL A 110 -10.92 -7.75 3.15
C VAL A 110 -12.26 -7.65 2.41
N GLY A 111 -12.29 -8.01 1.13
CA GLY A 111 -13.51 -7.95 0.34
C GLY A 111 -13.41 -8.58 -1.04
N LEU A 112 -14.52 -9.18 -1.49
CA LEU A 112 -14.63 -9.78 -2.82
C LEU A 112 -15.93 -9.34 -3.49
N ARG A 113 -15.87 -8.98 -4.77
CA ARG A 113 -17.05 -8.68 -5.58
C ARG A 113 -16.85 -9.21 -7.00
N ALA A 114 -17.70 -10.15 -7.43
CA ALA A 114 -17.71 -10.57 -8.83
C ALA A 114 -18.12 -9.38 -9.71
N ASN A 115 -17.49 -9.21 -10.88
CA ASN A 115 -17.97 -8.27 -11.87
C ASN A 115 -19.13 -8.89 -12.66
N SER A 116 -20.03 -8.06 -13.18
CA SER A 116 -21.08 -8.52 -14.08
C SER A 116 -20.46 -9.18 -15.31
N ILE A 117 -21.02 -10.31 -15.74
CA ILE A 117 -20.62 -10.95 -16.99
C ILE A 117 -20.91 -10.00 -18.15
N LYS A 118 -19.98 -9.92 -19.09
CA LYS A 118 -20.16 -9.22 -20.36
C LYS A 118 -19.92 -10.22 -21.50
N PRO A 119 -20.82 -10.30 -22.50
CA PRO A 119 -20.59 -11.14 -23.68
C PRO A 119 -19.21 -10.87 -24.31
N GLY A 120 -18.50 -11.94 -24.67
CA GLY A 120 -17.17 -11.86 -25.29
C GLY A 120 -16.02 -11.46 -24.34
N ARG A 121 -16.24 -11.42 -23.01
CA ARG A 121 -15.18 -11.14 -22.03
C ARG A 121 -15.07 -12.25 -21.00
N ALA A 122 -13.84 -12.69 -20.74
CA ALA A 122 -13.56 -13.63 -19.66
C ALA A 122 -14.01 -13.06 -18.30
N PRO A 123 -14.65 -13.87 -17.43
CA PRO A 123 -15.13 -13.40 -16.14
C PRO A 123 -14.01 -12.87 -15.24
N THR A 124 -14.35 -11.89 -14.40
CA THR A 124 -13.41 -11.26 -13.45
C THR A 124 -14.12 -10.93 -12.14
N GLY A 125 -13.34 -10.68 -11.10
CA GLY A 125 -13.83 -10.08 -9.87
C GLY A 125 -12.83 -9.10 -9.28
N LEU A 126 -13.31 -8.33 -8.32
CA LEU A 126 -12.56 -7.34 -7.56
C LEU A 126 -12.22 -7.92 -6.19
N ALA A 127 -10.94 -7.86 -5.83
CA ALA A 127 -10.43 -8.17 -4.51
C ALA A 127 -9.96 -6.87 -3.84
N ALA A 128 -10.64 -6.49 -2.76
CA ALA A 128 -10.15 -5.47 -1.85
C ALA A 128 -9.15 -6.12 -0.89
N LEU A 129 -7.94 -5.58 -0.86
CA LEU A 129 -6.82 -6.12 -0.10
C LEU A 129 -6.33 -5.07 0.89
N ARG A 130 -5.99 -5.51 2.10
CA ARG A 130 -5.28 -4.72 3.10
C ARG A 130 -3.86 -5.23 3.22
N MET A 131 -2.89 -4.33 3.16
CA MET A 131 -1.48 -4.63 3.37
C MET A 131 -1.06 -4.00 4.69
N THR A 132 -0.38 -4.79 5.53
CA THR A 132 0.24 -4.33 6.76
C THR A 132 1.73 -4.64 6.68
N THR A 133 2.54 -3.59 6.63
CA THR A 133 4.00 -3.69 6.54
C THR A 133 4.63 -3.30 7.86
N ILE A 134 5.46 -4.18 8.40
CA ILE A 134 6.21 -3.99 9.65
C ILE A 134 7.71 -4.06 9.40
N ASP A 135 8.49 -3.51 10.32
CA ASP A 135 9.95 -3.68 10.36
C ASP A 135 10.38 -4.90 11.20
N GLN A 136 11.69 -5.13 11.31
CA GLN A 136 12.29 -6.22 12.09
C GLN A 136 11.99 -6.17 13.61
N ALA A 137 11.46 -5.06 14.11
CA ALA A 137 11.09 -4.88 15.52
C ALA A 137 9.56 -4.87 15.71
N ASP A 138 8.82 -5.47 14.77
CA ASP A 138 7.36 -5.52 14.71
C ASP A 138 6.69 -4.15 14.74
N GLN A 139 7.40 -3.10 14.30
CA GLN A 139 6.85 -1.76 14.30
C GLN A 139 6.13 -1.49 12.99
N LEU A 140 4.93 -0.92 13.08
CA LEU A 140 4.14 -0.57 11.91
C LEU A 140 4.84 0.49 11.05
N VAL A 141 5.02 0.19 9.77
CA VAL A 141 5.59 1.10 8.75
C VAL A 141 4.47 1.63 7.85
N LEU A 142 3.68 0.75 7.24
CA LEU A 142 2.54 1.09 6.37
C LEU A 142 1.33 0.20 6.68
N ASP A 143 0.13 0.77 6.65
CA ASP A 143 -1.15 0.04 6.69
C ASP A 143 -2.10 0.64 5.65
N PHE A 144 -2.26 -0.04 4.51
CA PHE A 144 -2.92 0.54 3.34
C PHE A 144 -3.77 -0.47 2.58
N TYR A 145 -4.58 0.02 1.65
CA TYR A 145 -5.51 -0.77 0.87
C TYR A 145 -5.27 -0.64 -0.62
N ARG A 146 -5.61 -1.71 -1.37
CA ARG A 146 -5.69 -1.67 -2.84
C ARG A 146 -6.85 -2.53 -3.34
N CYS A 147 -7.28 -2.26 -4.56
CA CYS A 147 -8.36 -3.02 -5.21
C CYS A 147 -7.84 -3.65 -6.51
N ALA A 148 -7.67 -4.97 -6.51
CA ALA A 148 -7.16 -5.73 -7.64
C ALA A 148 -8.29 -6.39 -8.43
N MET A 149 -8.27 -6.26 -9.76
CA MET A 149 -9.13 -7.03 -10.65
C MET A 149 -8.42 -8.31 -11.07
N LEU A 150 -9.01 -9.46 -10.75
CA LEU A 150 -8.47 -10.78 -11.07
C LEU A 150 -9.41 -11.53 -12.04
N PRO A 151 -8.88 -12.37 -12.93
CA PRO A 151 -9.69 -13.31 -13.68
C PRO A 151 -10.31 -14.33 -12.73
N ALA A 152 -11.51 -14.79 -13.05
CA ALA A 152 -12.01 -16.04 -12.47
C ALA A 152 -11.36 -17.24 -13.17
N SER A 153 -11.40 -18.41 -12.54
CA SER A 153 -10.95 -19.66 -13.12
C SER A 153 -11.79 -20.00 -14.37
N PRO A 154 -11.26 -20.79 -15.32
CA PRO A 154 -11.98 -21.15 -16.55
C PRO A 154 -13.34 -21.81 -16.30
N ASP A 155 -13.46 -22.57 -15.21
CA ASP A 155 -14.68 -23.33 -14.87
C ASP A 155 -15.63 -22.55 -13.95
N TRP A 156 -15.31 -21.29 -13.65
CA TRP A 156 -16.12 -20.46 -12.76
C TRP A 156 -17.44 -20.05 -13.40
N SER A 157 -18.55 -20.34 -12.73
CA SER A 157 -19.90 -19.87 -13.08
C SER A 157 -20.50 -19.04 -11.93
N PRO A 158 -21.17 -17.90 -12.22
CA PRO A 158 -21.83 -17.09 -11.20
C PRO A 158 -22.98 -17.80 -10.49
N ASP A 159 -23.61 -18.78 -11.13
CA ASP A 159 -24.79 -19.48 -10.64
C ASP A 159 -24.46 -20.65 -9.69
N ALA A 160 -23.17 -20.98 -9.51
CA ALA A 160 -22.69 -22.07 -8.65
C ALA A 160 -22.85 -21.79 -7.12
N GLY A 161 -23.88 -21.06 -6.71
CA GLY A 161 -24.36 -21.00 -5.32
C GLY A 161 -23.53 -20.18 -4.34
N ARG A 162 -22.32 -19.72 -4.68
CA ARG A 162 -21.54 -18.85 -3.80
C ARG A 162 -21.94 -17.39 -4.01
N ARG A 163 -23.06 -16.97 -3.40
CA ARG A 163 -23.33 -15.56 -3.09
C ARG A 163 -22.25 -15.06 -2.12
N ARG A 164 -21.08 -14.71 -2.67
CA ARG A 164 -19.98 -14.12 -1.91
C ARG A 164 -20.49 -12.79 -1.39
N ARG A 165 -20.56 -12.68 -0.07
CA ARG A 165 -21.09 -11.51 0.65
C ARG A 165 -20.42 -10.26 0.08
N SER A 166 -21.25 -9.40 -0.51
CA SER A 166 -20.88 -8.02 -0.81
C SER A 166 -20.28 -7.42 0.46
N VAL A 167 -19.15 -6.74 0.31
CA VAL A 167 -18.52 -5.99 1.40
C VAL A 167 -19.55 -5.04 2.00
N HIS A 168 -20.03 -5.37 3.20
CA HIS A 168 -20.64 -4.41 4.11
C HIS A 168 -19.52 -3.87 4.99
N ASP A 169 -19.11 -2.63 4.70
CA ASP A 169 -18.97 -1.51 5.65
C ASP A 169 -18.23 -1.71 6.99
N ARG A 170 -17.52 -2.81 7.21
CA ARG A 170 -16.93 -3.11 8.54
C ARG A 170 -15.50 -2.64 8.72
N HIS A 171 -14.79 -2.30 7.66
CA HIS A 171 -13.47 -1.69 7.78
C HIS A 171 -13.64 -0.18 7.80
N ARG A 172 -14.14 0.35 8.93
CA ARG A 172 -13.93 1.77 9.25
C ARG A 172 -12.44 2.03 9.05
N HIS A 173 -12.12 3.02 8.21
CA HIS A 173 -10.81 3.63 8.22
C HIS A 173 -10.58 4.12 9.65
N ARG A 174 -9.93 3.30 10.49
CA ARG A 174 -9.33 3.82 11.71
C ARG A 174 -8.39 4.90 11.18
N ARG A 175 -8.74 6.16 11.43
CA ARG A 175 -7.78 7.26 11.37
C ARG A 175 -6.73 6.90 12.40
N ALA A 176 -5.77 6.07 12.01
CA ALA A 176 -4.53 6.02 12.73
C ALA A 176 -3.98 7.43 12.57
N GLY A 177 -4.10 8.22 13.64
CA GLY A 177 -3.35 9.46 13.70
C GLY A 177 -1.91 9.05 13.46
N ALA A 178 -1.36 9.45 12.32
CA ALA A 178 0.04 9.22 11.98
C ALA A 178 0.88 10.01 12.98
N ARG A 179 1.08 9.44 14.15
CA ARG A 179 2.06 9.90 15.11
C ARG A 179 3.30 9.10 14.77
N SER A 180 4.08 9.57 13.80
CA SER A 180 5.47 9.13 13.73
C SER A 180 6.07 9.43 15.10
N GLY A 181 6.45 8.39 15.85
CA GLY A 181 6.97 8.55 17.22
C GLY A 181 8.17 9.50 17.30
N ARG A 182 8.84 9.75 16.17
CA ARG A 182 9.85 10.79 16.01
C ARG A 182 9.21 12.11 15.56
N ARG A 183 9.32 13.15 16.39
CA ARG A 183 9.07 14.53 15.99
C ARG A 183 10.19 14.94 15.03
N LEU A 184 9.89 14.99 13.74
CA LEU A 184 10.83 15.53 12.74
C LEU A 184 11.26 16.96 13.15
N GLY A 185 12.56 17.21 13.17
CA GLY A 185 13.17 18.50 13.49
C GLY A 185 12.88 19.55 12.43
N ARG A 186 11.64 20.05 12.39
CA ARG A 186 11.19 21.05 11.39
C ARG A 186 12.03 22.32 11.42
N GLU A 187 12.36 22.81 12.61
CA GLU A 187 13.22 23.98 12.79
C GLU A 187 14.62 23.74 12.24
N GLU A 188 15.19 22.56 12.50
CA GLU A 188 16.51 22.19 11.97
C GLU A 188 16.51 22.10 10.43
N PHE A 189 15.44 21.53 9.86
CA PHE A 189 15.28 21.51 8.40
C PHE A 189 15.22 22.93 7.83
N ARG A 190 14.40 23.82 8.42
CA ARG A 190 14.28 25.22 7.97
C ARG A 190 15.58 25.99 8.10
N ARG A 191 16.35 25.74 9.17
CA ARG A 191 17.66 26.38 9.38
C ARG A 191 18.66 26.02 8.28
N ARG A 192 18.66 24.77 7.80
CA ARG A 192 19.63 24.27 6.81
C ARG A 192 19.17 24.35 5.36
N VAL A 193 17.86 24.40 5.13
CA VAL A 193 17.27 24.45 3.80
C VAL A 193 16.58 25.81 3.61
N PRO A 194 17.28 26.82 3.09
CA PRO A 194 16.68 28.11 2.82
C PRO A 194 15.61 28.00 1.73
N GLY A 195 14.54 28.79 1.86
CA GLY A 195 13.47 28.87 0.86
C GLY A 195 12.08 29.02 1.47
N PRO A 196 11.02 29.07 0.63
CA PRO A 196 9.66 29.12 1.12
C PRO A 196 9.32 27.83 1.88
N HIS A 197 8.79 27.98 3.08
CA HIS A 197 8.30 26.87 3.90
C HIS A 197 6.78 26.90 3.98
N PHE A 198 6.15 25.73 4.14
CA PHE A 198 4.71 25.65 4.36
C PHE A 198 4.32 26.49 5.57
N ASP A 199 3.45 27.47 5.32
CA ASP A 199 2.84 28.28 6.36
C ASP A 199 1.87 27.37 7.16
N PRO A 200 2.02 27.29 8.49
CA PRO A 200 1.14 26.49 9.34
C PRO A 200 -0.35 26.88 9.27
N GLY A 201 -0.69 28.07 8.75
CA GLY A 201 -2.07 28.49 8.44
C GLY A 201 -2.70 27.73 7.27
N TRP A 202 -1.89 27.07 6.44
CA TRP A 202 -2.39 26.25 5.34
C TRP A 202 -2.90 24.92 5.91
N ARG A 203 -4.23 24.79 5.99
CA ARG A 203 -4.86 23.49 6.21
C ARG A 203 -4.56 22.61 5.00
N VAL A 204 -3.58 21.71 5.13
CA VAL A 204 -3.39 20.61 4.19
C VAL A 204 -4.64 19.76 4.26
N ARG A 205 -5.59 20.00 3.35
CA ARG A 205 -6.61 19.01 3.03
C ARG A 205 -5.84 17.89 2.36
N TYR A 206 -5.71 16.75 3.04
CA TYR A 206 -5.35 15.52 2.35
C TYR A 206 -6.42 15.34 1.27
N CYS A 207 -6.06 15.61 0.01
CA CYS A 207 -6.86 15.22 -1.14
C CYS A 207 -6.78 13.70 -1.23
N THR A 208 -7.52 13.00 -0.38
CA THR A 208 -8.12 11.75 -0.84
C THR A 208 -9.03 12.19 -1.97
N ALA A 209 -8.65 11.92 -3.22
CA ALA A 209 -9.50 12.23 -4.36
C ALA A 209 -10.94 11.81 -4.01
N PRO A 210 -11.94 12.71 -4.11
CA PRO A 210 -13.32 12.28 -3.98
C PRO A 210 -13.54 11.16 -5.00
N PRO A 211 -14.24 10.07 -4.64
CA PRO A 211 -14.43 8.93 -5.52
C PRO A 211 -15.48 9.31 -6.56
N THR A 212 -15.09 10.09 -7.57
CA THR A 212 -15.98 10.50 -8.67
C THR A 212 -15.96 9.53 -9.84
N TRP A 213 -15.47 8.30 -9.66
CA TRP A 213 -15.64 7.22 -10.63
C TRP A 213 -16.47 6.07 -10.05
N SER A 214 -17.78 6.13 -10.29
CA SER A 214 -18.74 5.03 -10.13
C SER A 214 -18.47 3.96 -11.20
N PRO A 215 -18.40 2.66 -10.82
CA PRO A 215 -19.57 1.93 -10.35
C PRO A 215 -19.33 1.15 -9.04
N ALA A 216 -18.52 1.68 -8.13
CA ALA A 216 -18.60 1.25 -6.73
C ALA A 216 -19.91 1.82 -6.14
N PRO A 217 -20.86 0.99 -5.65
CA PRO A 217 -22.13 1.48 -5.16
C PRO A 217 -21.95 2.50 -4.02
N ARG A 218 -22.90 3.43 -3.87
CA ARG A 218 -22.90 4.43 -2.78
C ARG A 218 -22.88 3.80 -1.38
N SER A 219 -23.19 2.51 -1.25
CA SER A 219 -23.05 1.73 -0.01
C SER A 219 -21.60 1.54 0.46
N TRP A 220 -20.60 1.99 -0.30
CA TRP A 220 -19.21 2.10 0.14
C TRP A 220 -18.89 3.45 0.83
N LEU A 221 -19.87 4.37 0.91
CA LEU A 221 -19.67 5.81 1.20
C LEU A 221 -20.51 6.38 2.35
N ALA A 222 -21.29 5.59 3.07
CA ALA A 222 -21.95 6.00 4.32
C ALA A 222 -21.49 5.01 5.40
N SER A 223 -20.85 5.40 6.50
CA SER A 223 -21.22 6.51 7.38
C SER A 223 -19.99 7.22 7.99
N ALA A 224 -20.07 8.55 8.07
CA ALA A 224 -19.19 9.40 8.87
C ALA A 224 -19.46 9.25 10.37
#